data_AF-A0A7D9LRP6-F1
#
_entry.id   AF-A0A7D9LRP6-F1
#
_cell.length_a   1.000
_cell.length_b   1.000
_cell.length_c   1.000
_cell.angle_alpha   90.00
_cell.angle_beta   90.00
_cell.angle_gamma   90.00
#
_symmetry.space_group_name_H-M   'P 1'
#
loop_
_entity.id
_entity.type
_entity.pdbx_description
1 polymer ?
#
loop_
_entity_poly.entity_id
_entity_poly.type
_entity_poly.pdbx_seq_one_letter_code
_entity_poly.pdbx_strand_id
1 'polypeptide(L)'
;MNDNRDDSDDDYEGDDIDDLEDDIYAMPDEQPCEQPGEQPCEQPGEQQDGQSGDRTILEQSHNTQTCFGPHQKLSRGDAIYEMKEEVSMVQEPKFVCSADMFLAVLRARCQTPGCTDLPDIKHHFVGLTLVVNYLCSSGHKFKFSSSRRVNDIYANNLQAAVSIILSGSNYAKVERMAKFFKLEFLSKSTYYRFQRLYLIPEINDWWSWMRGEIMKEFYGKDVVVPGDGQCDSPGFNAKNLCYFMMEVNSNYILDIEVLDKRHVGLVSPNMEKEAVKRSLERLTEEIKVVELVSDASTSVKALVESQYKDIVYSLDVWDKSKSIKKCLAKVCLDH
;
A
#
# COMPACT_ATOMS: atom_id res chain seq x y z
N MET A 1 23.13 27.68 -62.29
CA MET A 1 23.59 27.56 -60.89
C MET A 1 22.73 26.51 -60.23
N ASN A 2 23.33 25.33 -60.12
CA ASN A 2 23.01 24.12 -59.36
C ASN A 2 21.57 23.57 -59.37
N ASP A 3 21.36 22.64 -60.30
CA ASP A 3 20.71 21.36 -60.06
C ASP A 3 21.49 20.56 -59.01
N ASN A 4 20.80 19.89 -58.09
CA ASN A 4 21.33 18.77 -57.31
C ASN A 4 20.24 17.69 -57.21
N ARG A 5 20.48 16.56 -57.86
CA ARG A 5 20.03 15.23 -57.45
C ARG A 5 21.24 14.56 -56.81
N ASP A 6 21.03 13.88 -55.70
CA ASP A 6 21.68 12.60 -55.43
C ASP A 6 20.89 11.85 -54.35
N ASP A 7 20.59 10.59 -54.69
CA ASP A 7 19.96 9.57 -53.87
C ASP A 7 20.95 9.04 -52.82
N SER A 8 20.46 8.66 -51.64
CA SER A 8 21.03 7.57 -50.84
C SER A 8 19.96 7.03 -49.90
N ASP A 9 19.52 5.81 -50.20
CA ASP A 9 18.87 4.90 -49.27
C ASP A 9 19.83 4.59 -48.11
N ASP A 10 19.34 4.59 -46.87
CA ASP A 10 19.95 3.85 -45.77
C ASP A 10 18.85 3.30 -44.86
N ASP A 11 18.83 1.97 -44.80
CA ASP A 11 17.94 1.10 -44.06
C ASP A 11 17.97 1.36 -42.55
N TYR A 12 16.82 1.62 -41.94
CA TYR A 12 16.64 1.53 -40.49
C TYR A 12 16.33 0.07 -40.14
N GLU A 13 17.38 -0.73 -39.91
CA GLU A 13 17.26 -1.97 -39.14
C GLU A 13 16.93 -1.60 -37.68
N GLY A 14 15.75 -2.05 -37.24
CA GLY A 14 15.37 -2.00 -35.83
C GLY A 14 16.00 -3.19 -35.12
N ASP A 15 17.00 -2.91 -34.28
CA ASP A 15 17.55 -3.91 -33.38
C ASP A 15 16.55 -4.20 -32.25
N ASP A 16 16.09 -5.45 -32.26
CA ASP A 16 15.38 -6.13 -31.18
C ASP A 16 16.21 -6.06 -29.87
N ILE A 17 15.67 -5.38 -28.85
CA ILE A 17 16.11 -5.51 -27.45
C ILE A 17 14.97 -6.18 -26.69
N ASP A 18 14.72 -7.43 -27.03
CA ASP A 18 14.02 -8.41 -26.18
C ASP A 18 14.95 -9.63 -26.17
N ASP A 19 15.65 -9.87 -25.05
CA ASP A 19 16.20 -11.20 -24.61
C ASP A 19 17.38 -11.10 -23.62
N LEU A 20 17.27 -10.39 -22.48
CA LEU A 20 18.24 -10.52 -21.36
C LEU A 20 17.64 -10.37 -19.94
N GLU A 21 16.45 -10.89 -19.68
CA GLU A 21 15.94 -11.03 -18.30
C GLU A 21 15.28 -12.39 -18.04
N ASP A 22 15.99 -13.50 -18.26
CA ASP A 22 15.46 -14.83 -17.87
C ASP A 22 16.40 -15.74 -17.07
N ASP A 23 17.58 -15.27 -16.64
CA ASP A 23 18.44 -16.04 -15.73
C ASP A 23 18.93 -15.15 -14.59
N ILE A 24 18.32 -15.25 -13.40
CA ILE A 24 18.89 -15.19 -12.03
C ILE A 24 17.70 -15.19 -11.05
N TYR A 25 17.06 -16.35 -10.86
CA TYR A 25 16.24 -16.62 -9.67
C TYR A 25 16.37 -18.09 -9.26
N ALA A 26 17.57 -18.47 -8.84
CA ALA A 26 17.75 -19.61 -7.95
C ALA A 26 17.87 -19.05 -6.52
N MET A 27 16.78 -19.11 -5.75
CA MET A 27 16.78 -18.83 -4.31
C MET A 27 17.03 -20.15 -3.56
N PRO A 28 17.94 -20.20 -2.57
CA PRO A 28 18.12 -21.37 -1.71
C PRO A 28 16.96 -21.54 -0.72
N ASP A 29 16.74 -22.79 -0.30
CA ASP A 29 15.64 -23.25 0.57
C ASP A 29 15.46 -22.39 1.83
N GLU A 30 14.24 -21.88 2.03
CA GLU A 30 13.79 -21.23 3.27
C GLU A 30 13.65 -22.29 4.37
N GLN A 31 14.53 -22.26 5.38
CA GLN A 31 14.26 -22.94 6.65
C GLN A 31 13.20 -22.16 7.45
N PRO A 32 12.20 -22.82 8.07
CA PRO A 32 11.16 -22.13 8.82
C PRO A 32 11.72 -21.52 10.11
N CYS A 33 11.42 -20.24 10.35
CA CYS A 33 11.62 -19.60 11.64
C CYS A 33 10.58 -20.13 12.65
N GLU A 34 11.01 -20.95 13.61
CA GLU A 34 10.18 -21.37 14.74
C GLU A 34 9.82 -20.16 15.63
N GLN A 35 8.52 -19.93 15.84
CA GLN A 35 8.02 -19.00 16.85
C GLN A 35 7.91 -19.75 18.19
N PRO A 36 8.52 -19.28 19.30
CA PRO A 36 8.27 -19.87 20.62
C PRO A 36 6.85 -19.52 21.07
N GLY A 37 6.10 -20.56 21.47
CA GLY A 37 4.71 -20.47 21.89
C GLY A 37 4.49 -19.59 23.13
N GLU A 38 3.38 -18.86 23.12
CA GLU A 38 2.85 -18.13 24.27
C GLU A 38 2.35 -19.13 25.32
N GLN A 39 2.99 -19.15 26.49
CA GLN A 39 2.44 -19.79 27.70
C GLN A 39 1.67 -18.75 28.53
N PRO A 40 0.47 -19.05 29.05
CA PRO A 40 -0.27 -18.11 29.91
C PRO A 40 0.37 -18.01 31.30
N CYS A 41 0.45 -16.78 31.81
CA CYS A 41 0.93 -16.47 33.15
C CYS A 41 -0.06 -16.98 34.21
N GLU A 42 0.37 -17.90 35.08
CA GLU A 42 -0.37 -18.30 36.29
C GLU A 42 -0.35 -17.18 37.34
N GLN A 43 -1.51 -16.84 37.91
CA GLN A 43 -1.63 -15.94 39.05
C GLN A 43 -1.57 -16.73 40.37
N PRO A 44 -0.93 -16.21 41.45
CA PRO A 44 -0.90 -16.88 42.75
C PRO A 44 -2.26 -16.80 43.45
N GLY A 45 -2.65 -17.91 44.09
CA GLY A 45 -3.98 -18.09 44.68
C GLY A 45 -4.27 -17.24 45.92
N GLU A 46 -5.54 -16.87 46.04
CA GLU A 46 -6.13 -16.36 47.28
C GLU A 46 -7.27 -17.28 47.73
N GLN A 47 -7.25 -17.56 49.03
CA GLN A 47 -8.15 -18.46 49.76
C GLN A 47 -9.57 -17.90 49.81
N GLN A 48 -10.56 -18.75 49.57
CA GLN A 48 -11.98 -18.44 49.77
C GLN A 48 -12.37 -18.70 51.22
N ASP A 49 -12.81 -17.66 51.93
CA ASP A 49 -13.76 -17.74 53.03
C ASP A 49 -14.95 -16.83 52.69
N GLY A 50 -16.16 -17.38 52.77
CA GLY A 50 -17.39 -16.71 52.33
C GLY A 50 -18.04 -15.84 53.41
N GLN A 51 -18.81 -14.83 52.99
CA GLN A 51 -20.21 -14.59 53.40
C GLN A 51 -20.84 -13.35 52.74
N SER A 52 -22.01 -13.60 52.13
CA SER A 52 -23.19 -12.76 51.88
C SER A 52 -23.28 -11.33 52.44
N GLY A 53 -23.72 -10.38 51.62
CA GLY A 53 -24.56 -9.25 52.06
C GLY A 53 -24.49 -7.94 51.27
N ASP A 54 -25.35 -7.82 50.25
CA ASP A 54 -26.09 -6.64 49.76
C ASP A 54 -25.52 -5.20 49.94
N ARG A 55 -25.25 -4.50 48.81
CA ARG A 55 -25.69 -3.11 48.57
C ARG A 55 -25.43 -2.62 47.14
N THR A 56 -26.48 -2.04 46.57
CA THR A 56 -26.63 -1.44 45.25
C THR A 56 -25.80 -0.17 45.04
N ILE A 57 -25.03 -0.05 43.95
CA ILE A 57 -24.75 1.22 43.25
C ILE A 57 -24.66 0.96 41.74
N LEU A 58 -25.38 1.76 40.97
CA LEU A 58 -25.38 1.86 39.50
C LEU A 58 -23.98 2.14 38.95
N GLU A 59 -23.51 1.38 37.96
CA GLU A 59 -22.50 1.87 37.03
C GLU A 59 -22.78 1.31 35.63
N GLN A 60 -23.12 2.23 34.72
CA GLN A 60 -23.19 2.00 33.29
C GLN A 60 -21.77 1.71 32.81
N SER A 61 -21.49 0.49 32.39
CA SER A 61 -20.23 0.16 31.70
C SER A 61 -20.29 0.72 30.28
N HIS A 62 -19.80 1.95 30.13
CA HIS A 62 -19.33 2.41 28.84
C HIS A 62 -18.17 1.50 28.41
N ASN A 63 -18.45 0.70 27.38
CA ASN A 63 -17.46 -0.07 26.64
C ASN A 63 -16.46 0.91 26.00
N THR A 64 -15.35 1.20 26.70
CA THR A 64 -14.23 1.97 26.15
C THR A 64 -13.50 1.11 25.13
N GLN A 65 -13.97 1.23 23.90
CA GLN A 65 -13.31 0.73 22.70
C GLN A 65 -11.93 1.39 22.59
N THR A 66 -10.91 0.55 22.49
CA THR A 66 -9.46 0.85 22.43
C THR A 66 -9.11 2.11 21.62
N CYS A 67 -8.48 3.09 22.27
CA CYS A 67 -8.00 4.32 21.64
C CYS A 67 -6.56 4.18 21.13
N PHE A 68 -6.35 4.46 19.84
CA PHE A 68 -5.03 4.87 19.35
C PHE A 68 -4.84 6.34 19.71
N GLY A 69 -4.10 6.60 20.79
CA GLY A 69 -3.74 7.96 21.26
C GLY A 69 -4.93 8.88 21.60
N PRO A 70 -4.67 10.06 22.17
CA PRO A 70 -5.71 11.08 22.42
C PRO A 70 -6.09 11.92 21.17
N HIS A 71 -5.64 11.54 19.97
CA HIS A 71 -5.67 12.42 18.81
C HIS A 71 -6.79 12.11 17.81
N GLN A 72 -7.19 13.13 17.05
CA GLN A 72 -8.34 13.09 16.16
C GLN A 72 -8.10 12.13 14.99
N LYS A 73 -8.97 11.13 14.82
CA LYS A 73 -8.94 10.31 13.61
C LYS A 73 -9.22 11.18 12.39
N LEU A 74 -8.19 11.44 11.60
CA LEU A 74 -8.33 12.19 10.35
C LEU A 74 -9.13 11.34 9.37
N SER A 75 -10.28 11.85 8.96
CA SER A 75 -11.12 11.20 7.97
C SER A 75 -11.85 12.26 7.14
N ARG A 76 -11.94 12.03 5.83
CA ARG A 76 -12.86 12.78 4.96
C ARG A 76 -14.22 12.08 4.91
N GLY A 77 -14.76 11.73 6.08
CA GLY A 77 -15.99 10.94 6.19
C GLY A 77 -17.19 11.58 5.51
N ASP A 78 -17.25 12.91 5.49
CA ASP A 78 -18.33 13.65 4.83
C ASP A 78 -18.35 13.45 3.31
N ALA A 79 -17.19 13.22 2.69
CA ALA A 79 -17.08 12.96 1.26
C ALA A 79 -17.81 11.65 0.84
N ILE A 80 -18.06 10.74 1.79
CA ILE A 80 -18.88 9.54 1.56
C ILE A 80 -20.32 9.91 1.21
N TYR A 81 -20.86 11.00 1.76
CA TYR A 81 -22.22 11.44 1.46
C TYR A 81 -22.34 12.06 0.06
N GLU A 82 -21.24 12.59 -0.47
CA GLU A 82 -21.16 13.13 -1.82
C GLU A 82 -20.97 12.01 -2.86
N MET A 83 -20.20 10.97 -2.52
CA MET A 83 -19.85 9.84 -3.40
C MET A 83 -20.67 8.56 -3.15
N LYS A 84 -21.98 8.69 -2.89
CA LYS A 84 -22.82 7.55 -2.49
C LYS A 84 -22.88 6.44 -3.54
N GLU A 85 -22.95 6.81 -4.82
CA GLU A 85 -23.04 5.83 -5.90
C GLU A 85 -21.74 5.05 -6.03
N GLU A 86 -20.59 5.73 -6.00
CA GLU A 86 -19.27 5.14 -6.07
C GLU A 86 -19.00 4.20 -4.88
N VAL A 87 -19.34 4.65 -3.67
CA VAL A 87 -19.21 3.85 -2.45
C VAL A 87 -20.06 2.58 -2.56
N SER A 88 -21.29 2.68 -3.09
CA SER A 88 -22.13 1.52 -3.34
C SER A 88 -21.45 0.55 -4.31
N MET A 89 -20.84 1.01 -5.41
CA MET A 89 -20.14 0.14 -6.37
C MET A 89 -18.90 -0.55 -5.77
N VAL A 90 -18.20 0.11 -4.84
CA VAL A 90 -17.06 -0.49 -4.13
C VAL A 90 -17.54 -1.60 -3.20
N GLN A 91 -18.63 -1.36 -2.48
CA GLN A 91 -19.22 -2.30 -1.51
C GLN A 91 -20.00 -3.47 -2.14
N GLU A 92 -20.36 -3.37 -3.44
CA GLU A 92 -21.03 -4.45 -4.16
C GLU A 92 -20.23 -5.78 -4.07
N PRO A 93 -20.84 -6.89 -3.62
CA PRO A 93 -20.15 -8.17 -3.54
C PRO A 93 -19.79 -8.69 -4.94
N LYS A 94 -18.58 -9.21 -5.06
CA LYS A 94 -18.04 -9.78 -6.30
C LYS A 94 -17.78 -11.26 -6.07
N PHE A 95 -18.10 -12.08 -7.07
CA PHE A 95 -17.92 -13.54 -6.99
C PHE A 95 -17.25 -14.05 -8.27
N VAL A 96 -16.62 -15.22 -8.17
CA VAL A 96 -15.99 -15.90 -9.31
C VAL A 96 -16.93 -16.98 -9.83
N CYS A 97 -17.09 -17.06 -11.16
CA CYS A 97 -17.93 -18.03 -11.85
C CYS A 97 -17.25 -18.50 -13.14
N SER A 98 -17.33 -19.79 -13.44
CA SER A 98 -16.89 -20.32 -14.73
C SER A 98 -17.68 -19.68 -15.87
N ALA A 99 -16.97 -19.16 -16.88
CA ALA A 99 -17.58 -18.42 -17.98
C ALA A 99 -18.71 -19.21 -18.67
N ASP A 100 -18.50 -20.50 -18.93
CA ASP A 100 -19.50 -21.34 -19.60
C ASP A 100 -20.78 -21.52 -18.78
N MET A 101 -20.69 -21.63 -17.45
CA MET A 101 -21.87 -21.71 -16.58
C MET A 101 -22.68 -20.42 -16.65
N PHE A 102 -22.01 -19.27 -16.58
CA PHE A 102 -22.67 -17.98 -16.67
C PHE A 102 -23.29 -17.75 -18.07
N LEU A 103 -22.56 -18.07 -19.12
CA LEU A 103 -23.03 -17.94 -20.50
C LEU A 103 -24.19 -18.90 -20.80
N ALA A 104 -24.23 -20.10 -20.20
CA ALA A 104 -25.35 -21.03 -20.35
C ALA A 104 -26.67 -20.42 -19.84
N VAL A 105 -26.62 -19.68 -18.72
CA VAL A 105 -27.79 -18.95 -18.19
C VAL A 105 -28.29 -17.91 -19.19
N LEU A 106 -27.37 -17.18 -19.85
CA LEU A 106 -27.73 -16.18 -20.86
C LEU A 106 -28.26 -16.80 -22.15
N ARG A 107 -27.75 -17.98 -22.55
CA ARG A 107 -28.21 -18.71 -23.74
C ARG A 107 -29.59 -19.35 -23.58
N ALA A 108 -30.04 -19.58 -22.34
CA ALA A 108 -31.26 -20.32 -22.07
C ALA A 108 -32.54 -19.64 -22.61
N ARG A 109 -32.56 -18.30 -22.69
CA ARG A 109 -33.71 -17.55 -23.21
C ARG A 109 -33.35 -16.13 -23.61
N CYS A 110 -34.12 -15.57 -24.54
CA CYS A 110 -34.11 -14.14 -24.81
C CYS A 110 -34.52 -13.35 -23.54
N GLN A 111 -33.89 -12.20 -23.31
CA GLN A 111 -34.22 -11.34 -22.17
C GLN A 111 -35.45 -10.44 -22.44
N THR A 112 -35.97 -10.41 -23.67
CA THR A 112 -37.22 -9.71 -24.01
C THR A 112 -38.42 -10.49 -23.47
N PRO A 113 -39.30 -9.89 -22.64
CA PRO A 113 -40.52 -10.54 -22.20
C PRO A 113 -41.36 -11.08 -23.36
N GLY A 114 -41.75 -12.35 -23.31
CA GLY A 114 -42.57 -13.01 -24.33
C GLY A 114 -41.81 -13.58 -25.52
N CYS A 115 -40.50 -13.35 -25.64
CA CYS A 115 -39.68 -13.95 -26.69
C CYS A 115 -39.19 -15.34 -26.30
N THR A 116 -39.43 -16.34 -27.15
CA THR A 116 -39.01 -17.74 -26.96
C THR A 116 -37.78 -18.13 -27.76
N ASP A 117 -37.26 -17.23 -28.59
CA ASP A 117 -36.09 -17.51 -29.42
C ASP A 117 -34.82 -17.62 -28.59
N LEU A 118 -33.96 -18.55 -29.00
CA LEU A 118 -32.63 -18.69 -28.42
C LEU A 118 -31.72 -17.57 -28.96
N PRO A 119 -31.03 -16.83 -28.08
CA PRO A 119 -30.07 -15.83 -28.50
C PRO A 119 -28.76 -16.46 -28.97
N ASP A 120 -28.22 -15.98 -30.09
CA ASP A 120 -26.80 -16.15 -30.41
C ASP A 120 -25.98 -15.20 -29.54
N ILE A 121 -24.90 -15.72 -28.94
CA ILE A 121 -24.12 -15.00 -27.92
C ILE A 121 -22.65 -14.95 -28.30
N LYS A 122 -22.12 -13.72 -28.36
CA LYS A 122 -20.69 -13.43 -28.49
C LYS A 122 -20.19 -12.76 -27.22
N HIS A 123 -19.03 -13.16 -26.74
CA HIS A 123 -18.43 -12.58 -25.54
C HIS A 123 -16.94 -12.32 -25.72
N HIS A 124 -16.42 -11.40 -24.91
CA HIS A 124 -15.00 -11.14 -24.76
C HIS A 124 -14.75 -10.57 -23.36
N PHE A 125 -13.50 -10.59 -22.93
CA PHE A 125 -13.08 -9.99 -21.67
C PHE A 125 -12.41 -8.64 -21.90
N VAL A 126 -12.62 -7.73 -20.95
CA VAL A 126 -11.89 -6.47 -20.82
C VAL A 126 -11.39 -6.39 -19.39
N GLY A 127 -10.15 -6.81 -19.14
CA GLY A 127 -9.65 -7.02 -17.79
C GLY A 127 -10.48 -8.09 -17.07
N LEU A 128 -11.00 -7.76 -15.89
CA LEU A 128 -11.88 -8.66 -15.12
C LEU A 128 -13.34 -8.66 -15.64
N THR A 129 -13.66 -7.81 -16.61
CA THR A 129 -15.03 -7.60 -17.04
C THR A 129 -15.39 -8.49 -18.22
N LEU A 130 -16.38 -9.36 -18.04
CA LEU A 130 -17.01 -10.10 -19.12
C LEU A 130 -18.01 -9.20 -19.82
N VAL A 131 -17.83 -9.03 -21.14
CA VAL A 131 -18.76 -8.29 -22.00
C VAL A 131 -19.44 -9.28 -22.93
N VAL A 132 -20.77 -9.30 -22.90
CA VAL A 132 -21.60 -10.22 -23.67
C VAL A 132 -22.52 -9.42 -24.58
N ASN A 133 -22.50 -9.72 -25.87
CA ASN A 133 -23.44 -9.20 -26.86
C ASN A 133 -24.27 -10.37 -27.36
N TYR A 134 -25.58 -10.19 -27.42
CA TYR A 134 -26.46 -11.24 -27.92
C TYR A 134 -27.55 -10.72 -28.85
N LEU A 135 -27.93 -11.59 -29.78
CA LEU A 135 -28.90 -11.35 -30.84
C LEU A 135 -29.82 -12.56 -30.97
N CYS A 136 -31.13 -12.39 -30.78
CA CYS A 136 -32.08 -13.48 -31.03
C CYS A 136 -32.59 -13.47 -32.48
N SER A 137 -33.19 -14.58 -32.93
CA SER A 137 -33.75 -14.72 -34.29
C SER A 137 -34.84 -13.68 -34.60
N SER A 138 -35.64 -13.29 -33.62
CA SER A 138 -36.58 -12.15 -33.71
C SER A 138 -35.92 -10.76 -33.78
N GLY A 139 -34.59 -10.67 -33.80
CA GLY A 139 -33.85 -9.42 -34.00
C GLY A 139 -33.57 -8.60 -32.72
N HIS A 140 -33.95 -9.09 -31.54
CA HIS A 140 -33.67 -8.40 -30.28
C HIS A 140 -32.18 -8.40 -29.96
N LYS A 141 -31.65 -7.23 -29.63
CA LYS A 141 -30.24 -7.01 -29.31
C LYS A 141 -30.09 -6.51 -27.89
N PHE A 142 -29.08 -7.03 -27.22
CA PHE A 142 -28.75 -6.60 -25.87
C PHE A 142 -27.26 -6.77 -25.60
N LYS A 143 -26.80 -6.01 -24.61
CA LYS A 143 -25.44 -6.05 -24.11
C LYS A 143 -25.47 -6.21 -22.60
N PHE A 144 -24.68 -7.16 -22.10
CA PHE A 144 -24.44 -7.35 -20.69
C PHE A 144 -22.96 -7.09 -20.40
N SER A 145 -22.67 -6.54 -19.22
CA SER A 145 -21.33 -6.40 -18.70
C SER A 145 -21.32 -6.77 -17.23
N SER A 146 -20.34 -7.58 -16.80
CA SER A 146 -20.19 -7.97 -15.39
C SER A 146 -19.63 -6.86 -14.50
N SER A 147 -19.41 -5.66 -15.05
CA SER A 147 -19.01 -4.47 -14.32
C SER A 147 -19.83 -3.27 -14.79
N ARG A 148 -20.19 -2.38 -13.87
CA ARG A 148 -20.67 -1.05 -14.22
C ARG A 148 -19.59 -0.30 -14.99
N ARG A 149 -20.03 0.55 -15.93
CA ARG A 149 -19.16 1.39 -16.73
C ARG A 149 -19.37 2.85 -16.32
N VAL A 150 -18.31 3.49 -15.82
CA VAL A 150 -18.30 4.87 -15.31
C VAL A 150 -17.21 5.61 -16.07
N ASN A 151 -17.55 6.72 -16.74
CA ASN A 151 -16.61 7.50 -17.54
C ASN A 151 -15.76 6.63 -18.49
N ASP A 152 -16.43 5.73 -19.22
CA ASP A 152 -15.84 4.74 -20.12
C ASP A 152 -14.94 3.66 -19.50
N ILE A 153 -14.75 3.65 -18.18
CA ILE A 153 -13.97 2.67 -17.42
C ILE A 153 -14.89 1.66 -16.75
N TYR A 154 -14.51 0.39 -16.79
CA TYR A 154 -15.19 -0.63 -15.99
C TYR A 154 -14.75 -0.53 -14.52
N ALA A 155 -15.70 -0.28 -13.62
CA ALA A 155 -15.45 -0.06 -12.20
C ALA A 155 -14.63 -1.20 -11.55
N ASN A 156 -14.95 -2.46 -11.85
CA ASN A 156 -14.22 -3.62 -11.30
C ASN A 156 -12.75 -3.64 -11.74
N ASN A 157 -12.42 -3.12 -12.92
CA ASN A 157 -11.04 -3.05 -13.38
C ASN A 157 -10.24 -2.01 -12.59
N LEU A 158 -10.83 -0.84 -12.34
CA LEU A 158 -10.21 0.19 -11.50
C LEU A 158 -10.07 -0.31 -10.06
N GLN A 159 -11.13 -0.89 -9.50
CA GLN A 159 -11.14 -1.44 -8.15
C GLN A 159 -10.10 -2.56 -7.98
N ALA A 160 -9.92 -3.45 -8.97
CA ALA A 160 -8.87 -4.46 -8.90
C ALA A 160 -7.46 -3.85 -8.82
N ALA A 161 -7.18 -2.80 -9.60
CA ALA A 161 -5.90 -2.10 -9.51
C ALA A 161 -5.71 -1.41 -8.15
N VAL A 162 -6.76 -0.78 -7.62
CA VAL A 162 -6.78 -0.17 -6.28
C VAL A 162 -6.50 -1.21 -5.21
N SER A 163 -7.19 -2.35 -5.25
CA SER A 163 -7.03 -3.44 -4.27
C SER A 163 -5.60 -3.98 -4.21
N ILE A 164 -4.90 -4.06 -5.35
CA ILE A 164 -3.50 -4.49 -5.36
C ILE A 164 -2.63 -3.50 -4.57
N ILE A 165 -2.79 -2.20 -4.80
CA ILE A 165 -2.01 -1.17 -4.11
C ILE A 165 -2.35 -1.10 -2.63
N LEU A 166 -3.63 -1.01 -2.29
CA LEU A 166 -4.07 -0.83 -0.89
C LEU A 166 -3.78 -2.04 -0.01
N SER A 167 -3.70 -3.24 -0.59
CA SER A 167 -3.30 -4.45 0.15
C SER A 167 -1.78 -4.65 0.23
N GLY A 168 -0.98 -3.81 -0.42
CA GLY A 168 0.47 -4.01 -0.55
C GLY A 168 0.85 -5.24 -1.39
N SER A 169 -0.06 -5.73 -2.24
CA SER A 169 0.16 -6.91 -3.05
C SER A 169 1.10 -6.64 -4.23
N ASN A 170 1.94 -7.62 -4.57
CA ASN A 170 2.75 -7.54 -5.79
C ASN A 170 1.90 -7.89 -7.03
N TYR A 171 1.83 -6.98 -8.00
CA TYR A 171 1.07 -7.18 -9.24
C TYR A 171 1.42 -8.49 -9.95
N ALA A 172 2.71 -8.81 -10.12
CA ALA A 172 3.12 -10.01 -10.85
C ALA A 172 2.69 -11.29 -10.12
N LYS A 173 2.70 -11.30 -8.78
CA LYS A 173 2.17 -12.42 -7.99
C LYS A 173 0.66 -12.57 -8.17
N VAL A 174 -0.10 -11.47 -8.13
CA VAL A 174 -1.57 -11.49 -8.34
C VAL A 174 -1.92 -11.91 -9.76
N GLU A 175 -1.24 -11.38 -10.77
CA GLU A 175 -1.44 -11.77 -12.18
C GLU A 175 -1.10 -13.26 -12.40
N ARG A 176 -0.01 -13.75 -11.80
CA ARG A 176 0.36 -15.17 -11.86
C ARG A 176 -0.69 -16.07 -11.20
N MET A 177 -1.20 -15.67 -10.03
CA MET A 177 -2.31 -16.37 -9.37
C MET A 177 -3.54 -16.42 -10.29
N ALA A 178 -3.93 -15.29 -10.89
CA ALA A 178 -5.06 -15.23 -11.82
C ALA A 178 -4.84 -16.17 -13.04
N LYS A 179 -3.63 -16.18 -13.60
CA LYS A 179 -3.24 -17.09 -14.70
C LYS A 179 -3.37 -18.56 -14.31
N PHE A 180 -2.90 -18.96 -13.13
CA PHE A 180 -3.04 -20.33 -12.63
C PHE A 180 -4.51 -20.72 -12.40
N PHE A 181 -5.32 -19.77 -11.94
CA PHE A 181 -6.75 -19.97 -11.73
C PHE A 181 -7.60 -19.80 -13.01
N LYS A 182 -6.97 -19.56 -14.18
CA LYS A 182 -7.65 -19.27 -15.46
C LYS A 182 -8.66 -18.12 -15.35
N LEU A 183 -8.32 -17.12 -14.54
CA LEU A 183 -9.10 -15.91 -14.33
C LEU A 183 -8.55 -14.79 -15.23
N GLU A 184 -9.43 -14.21 -16.04
CA GLU A 184 -9.11 -13.03 -16.84
C GLU A 184 -8.88 -11.82 -15.93
N PHE A 185 -7.80 -11.08 -16.22
CA PHE A 185 -7.30 -10.04 -15.33
C PHE A 185 -6.77 -8.82 -16.09
N LEU A 186 -6.44 -7.76 -15.35
CA LEU A 186 -5.82 -6.57 -15.93
C LEU A 186 -4.50 -6.92 -16.59
N SER A 187 -4.17 -6.22 -17.68
CA SER A 187 -2.82 -6.22 -18.22
C SER A 187 -1.89 -5.34 -17.40
N LYS A 188 -0.58 -5.63 -17.44
CA LYS A 188 0.48 -4.83 -16.79
C LYS A 188 0.39 -3.36 -17.22
N SER A 189 0.18 -3.12 -18.52
CA SER A 189 0.01 -1.79 -19.09
C SER A 189 -1.22 -1.06 -18.54
N THR A 190 -2.35 -1.75 -18.39
CA THR A 190 -3.59 -1.17 -17.84
C THR A 190 -3.44 -0.85 -16.36
N TYR A 191 -2.84 -1.77 -15.59
CA TYR A 191 -2.56 -1.57 -14.17
C TYR A 191 -1.72 -0.30 -13.93
N TYR A 192 -0.56 -0.19 -14.57
CA TYR A 192 0.29 0.99 -14.41
C TYR A 192 -0.34 2.27 -14.97
N ARG A 193 -1.17 2.17 -16.01
CA ARG A 193 -1.94 3.32 -16.49
C ARG A 193 -2.93 3.82 -15.44
N PHE A 194 -3.65 2.92 -14.77
CA PHE A 194 -4.52 3.30 -13.66
C PHE A 194 -3.75 3.91 -12.49
N GLN A 195 -2.60 3.33 -12.14
CA GLN A 195 -1.73 3.91 -11.12
C GLN A 195 -1.39 5.37 -11.40
N ARG A 196 -0.87 5.65 -12.60
CA ARG A 196 -0.41 6.99 -12.97
C ARG A 196 -1.54 8.01 -13.09
N LEU A 197 -2.68 7.61 -13.64
CA LEU A 197 -3.76 8.56 -13.97
C LEU A 197 -4.74 8.80 -12.84
N TYR A 198 -4.96 7.82 -11.97
CA TYR A 198 -6.04 7.88 -10.98
C TYR A 198 -5.54 7.65 -9.56
N LEU A 199 -4.76 6.58 -9.33
CA LEU A 199 -4.49 6.13 -7.95
C LEU A 199 -3.40 6.97 -7.27
N ILE A 200 -2.24 7.14 -7.92
CA ILE A 200 -1.13 7.92 -7.33
C ILE A 200 -1.53 9.39 -7.11
N PRO A 201 -2.20 10.07 -8.06
CA PRO A 201 -2.69 11.43 -7.82
C PRO A 201 -3.62 11.52 -6.61
N GLU A 202 -4.57 10.59 -6.48
CA GLU A 202 -5.52 10.56 -5.35
C GLU A 202 -4.83 10.26 -4.01
N ILE A 203 -3.88 9.31 -3.99
CA ILE A 203 -3.07 9.01 -2.80
C ILE A 203 -2.27 10.25 -2.37
N ASN A 204 -1.67 10.96 -3.33
CA ASN A 204 -0.92 12.17 -3.04
C ASN A 204 -1.81 13.30 -2.52
N ASP A 205 -2.99 13.52 -3.12
CA ASP A 205 -3.96 14.50 -2.62
C ASP A 205 -4.38 14.19 -1.18
N TRP A 206 -4.71 12.92 -0.91
CA TRP A 206 -5.10 12.47 0.42
C TRP A 206 -3.97 12.67 1.43
N TRP A 207 -2.74 12.30 1.06
CA TRP A 207 -1.55 12.49 1.88
C TRP A 207 -1.28 13.97 2.15
N SER A 208 -1.32 14.83 1.13
CA SER A 208 -1.10 16.27 1.25
C SER A 208 -2.09 16.93 2.18
N TRP A 209 -3.38 16.58 2.08
CA TRP A 209 -4.39 17.07 3.01
C TRP A 209 -4.17 16.56 4.43
N MET A 210 -3.95 15.25 4.60
CA MET A 210 -3.76 14.65 5.91
C MET A 210 -2.55 15.27 6.61
N ARG A 211 -1.41 15.42 5.90
CA ARG A 211 -0.24 16.14 6.39
C ARG A 211 -0.61 17.58 6.74
N GLY A 212 -1.33 18.30 5.89
CA GLY A 212 -1.75 19.68 6.17
C GLY A 212 -2.56 19.82 7.46
N GLU A 213 -3.45 18.89 7.75
CA GLU A 213 -4.19 18.87 9.03
C GLU A 213 -3.27 18.56 10.21
N ILE A 214 -2.34 17.60 10.06
CA ILE A 214 -1.33 17.27 11.09
C ILE A 214 -0.43 18.48 11.38
N MET A 215 0.06 19.18 10.36
CA MET A 215 0.94 20.34 10.54
C MET A 215 0.23 21.49 11.28
N LYS A 216 -1.06 21.70 11.03
CA LYS A 216 -1.88 22.66 11.81
C LYS A 216 -1.96 22.27 13.29
N GLU A 217 -2.09 20.98 13.59
CA GLU A 217 -2.14 20.48 14.97
C GLU A 217 -0.83 20.77 15.72
N PHE A 218 0.32 20.68 15.05
CA PHE A 218 1.64 20.87 15.65
C PHE A 218 2.23 22.28 15.47
N TYR A 219 1.54 23.19 14.78
CA TYR A 219 2.00 24.55 14.57
C TYR A 219 2.28 25.27 15.90
N GLY A 220 3.50 25.82 16.04
CA GLY A 220 3.95 26.54 17.24
C GLY A 220 4.22 25.66 18.47
N LYS A 221 4.08 24.33 18.36
CA LYS A 221 4.45 23.39 19.42
C LYS A 221 5.88 22.89 19.22
N ASP A 222 6.52 22.52 20.33
CA ASP A 222 7.81 21.83 20.30
C ASP A 222 7.57 20.37 19.95
N VAL A 223 8.17 19.89 18.87
CA VAL A 223 7.94 18.54 18.33
C VAL A 223 9.21 17.71 18.42
N VAL A 224 9.09 16.55 19.06
CA VAL A 224 10.11 15.50 19.09
C VAL A 224 9.80 14.49 17.99
N VAL A 225 10.77 14.27 17.11
CA VAL A 225 10.59 13.50 15.88
C VAL A 225 11.49 12.27 15.90
N PRO A 226 11.01 11.09 16.28
CA PRO A 226 11.66 9.85 15.92
C PRO A 226 11.60 9.59 14.41
N GLY A 227 12.70 9.07 13.86
CA GLY A 227 12.81 8.66 12.47
C GLY A 227 13.50 7.33 12.27
N ASP A 228 13.00 6.54 11.32
CA ASP A 228 13.53 5.22 10.96
C ASP A 228 13.39 4.95 9.46
N GLY A 229 14.30 4.12 8.93
CA GLY A 229 14.44 3.83 7.51
C GLY A 229 14.32 2.36 7.17
N GLN A 230 13.40 2.03 6.24
CA GLN A 230 13.26 0.69 5.70
C GLN A 230 13.90 0.57 4.32
N CYS A 231 14.97 -0.21 4.22
CA CYS A 231 15.60 -0.57 2.94
C CYS A 231 14.94 -1.79 2.29
N ASP A 232 14.99 -1.87 0.95
CA ASP A 232 14.46 -3.00 0.18
C ASP A 232 15.32 -4.28 0.23
N SER A 233 16.59 -4.14 0.63
CA SER A 233 17.50 -5.26 0.83
C SER A 233 18.53 -4.93 1.92
N PRO A 234 19.06 -5.94 2.64
CA PRO A 234 20.06 -5.72 3.67
C PRO A 234 21.43 -5.35 3.09
N GLY A 235 22.23 -4.62 3.88
CA GLY A 235 23.62 -4.32 3.59
C GLY A 235 23.83 -3.17 2.59
N PHE A 236 25.03 -3.11 2.01
CA PHE A 236 25.49 -1.98 1.19
C PHE A 236 24.91 -1.93 -0.24
N ASN A 237 23.91 -2.76 -0.55
CA ASN A 237 23.37 -2.92 -1.91
C ASN A 237 21.90 -2.50 -2.05
N ALA A 238 21.31 -1.89 -1.01
CA ALA A 238 19.95 -1.39 -1.05
C ALA A 238 19.72 -0.48 -2.27
N LYS A 239 18.64 -0.73 -3.01
CA LYS A 239 18.26 0.08 -4.16
C LYS A 239 17.28 1.17 -3.74
N ASN A 240 16.40 0.88 -2.80
CA ASN A 240 15.40 1.83 -2.33
C ASN A 240 15.40 1.91 -0.80
N LEU A 241 15.16 3.12 -0.29
CA LEU A 241 14.90 3.44 1.10
C LEU A 241 13.55 4.15 1.20
N CYS A 242 12.73 3.74 2.16
CA CYS A 242 11.59 4.51 2.63
C CYS A 242 11.87 4.95 4.07
N TYR A 243 12.02 6.25 4.29
CA TYR A 243 12.29 6.84 5.60
C TYR A 243 11.03 7.49 6.15
N PHE A 244 10.74 7.25 7.41
CA PHE A 244 9.57 7.76 8.10
C PHE A 244 10.00 8.65 9.25
N MET A 245 9.33 9.79 9.40
CA MET A 245 9.44 10.64 10.58
C MET A 245 8.06 10.79 11.20
N MET A 246 7.97 10.61 12.51
CA MET A 246 6.70 10.63 13.24
C MET A 246 6.78 11.50 14.49
N GLU A 247 5.65 11.95 15.01
CA GLU A 247 5.60 12.60 16.33
C GLU A 247 5.39 11.56 17.43
N VAL A 248 6.17 11.67 18.51
CA VAL A 248 6.32 10.63 19.52
C VAL A 248 5.05 10.31 20.33
N ASN A 249 4.22 11.31 20.65
CA ASN A 249 3.07 11.11 21.55
C ASN A 249 1.82 10.64 20.80
N SER A 250 1.57 11.23 19.63
CA SER A 250 0.42 10.97 18.77
C SER A 250 0.61 9.77 17.86
N ASN A 251 1.86 9.42 17.57
CA ASN A 251 2.25 8.48 16.54
C ASN A 251 1.85 8.88 15.12
N TYR A 252 1.55 10.16 14.87
CA TYR A 252 1.32 10.62 13.51
C TYR A 252 2.60 10.60 12.71
N ILE A 253 2.56 10.00 11.52
CA ILE A 253 3.61 10.15 10.52
C ILE A 253 3.56 11.58 10.00
N LEU A 254 4.64 12.33 10.23
CA LEU A 254 4.81 13.72 9.82
C LEU A 254 5.35 13.81 8.39
N ASP A 255 6.30 12.94 8.06
CA ASP A 255 6.97 12.95 6.77
C ASP A 255 7.36 11.53 6.33
N ILE A 256 7.32 11.30 5.03
CA ILE A 256 7.74 10.07 4.37
C ILE A 256 8.64 10.49 3.22
N GLU A 257 9.90 10.03 3.21
CA GLU A 257 10.84 10.25 2.12
C GLU A 257 11.21 8.92 1.47
N VAL A 258 11.00 8.83 0.15
CA VAL A 258 11.36 7.64 -0.63
C VAL A 258 12.53 7.97 -1.53
N LEU A 259 13.65 7.26 -1.34
CA LEU A 259 14.86 7.42 -2.15
C LEU A 259 15.20 6.15 -2.90
N ASP A 260 15.51 6.31 -4.18
CA ASP A 260 16.33 5.37 -4.95
C ASP A 260 17.83 5.72 -4.78
N LYS A 261 18.71 4.72 -4.74
CA LYS A 261 20.17 4.90 -4.62
C LYS A 261 20.77 5.82 -5.67
N ARG A 262 20.13 6.00 -6.83
CA ARG A 262 20.51 6.97 -7.86
C ARG A 262 20.49 8.41 -7.34
N HIS A 263 19.64 8.73 -6.36
CA HIS A 263 19.61 10.05 -5.73
C HIS A 263 20.86 10.35 -4.89
N VAL A 264 21.63 9.33 -4.52
CA VAL A 264 22.83 9.46 -3.67
C VAL A 264 24.09 8.94 -4.36
N GLY A 265 24.14 9.05 -5.69
CA GLY A 265 25.33 8.65 -6.47
C GLY A 265 25.63 7.15 -6.42
N LEU A 266 24.60 6.32 -6.28
CA LEU A 266 24.67 4.85 -6.19
C LEU A 266 25.32 4.32 -4.89
N VAL A 267 25.51 5.18 -3.89
CA VAL A 267 26.09 4.82 -2.59
C VAL A 267 24.96 4.63 -1.57
N SER A 268 24.44 3.40 -1.48
CA SER A 268 23.26 3.09 -0.66
C SER A 268 23.33 3.54 0.82
N PRO A 269 24.48 3.52 1.52
CA PRO A 269 24.55 4.00 2.90
C PRO A 269 24.27 5.50 3.07
N ASN A 270 24.40 6.27 1.99
CA ASN A 270 24.11 7.70 2.02
C ASN A 270 22.61 8.01 1.94
N MET A 271 21.77 7.03 1.58
CA MET A 271 20.32 7.24 1.45
C MET A 271 19.71 7.69 2.77
N GLU A 272 20.08 7.08 3.90
CA GLU A 272 19.52 7.44 5.21
C GLU A 272 19.80 8.90 5.56
N LYS A 273 21.07 9.31 5.46
CA LYS A 273 21.48 10.70 5.71
C LYS A 273 20.76 11.69 4.79
N GLU A 274 20.66 11.38 3.50
CA GLU A 274 19.98 12.24 2.53
C GLU A 274 18.46 12.31 2.80
N ALA A 275 17.84 11.20 3.21
CA ALA A 275 16.43 11.16 3.54
C ALA A 275 16.13 12.02 4.77
N VAL A 276 16.91 11.86 5.84
CA VAL A 276 16.80 12.70 7.05
C VAL A 276 16.95 14.17 6.71
N LYS A 277 17.94 14.52 5.88
CA LYS A 277 18.16 15.90 5.45
C LYS A 277 16.91 16.50 4.79
N ARG A 278 16.37 15.82 3.77
CA ARG A 278 15.19 16.29 3.02
C ARG A 278 13.95 16.38 3.89
N SER A 279 13.75 15.38 4.76
CA SER A 279 12.62 15.37 5.69
C SER A 279 12.72 16.50 6.71
N LEU A 280 13.89 16.73 7.31
CA LEU A 280 14.11 17.85 8.24
C LEU A 280 13.96 19.21 7.55
N GLU A 281 14.50 19.40 6.34
CA GLU A 281 14.31 20.63 5.56
C GLU A 281 12.83 20.97 5.42
N ARG A 282 11.99 20.01 4.99
CA ARG A 282 10.54 20.21 4.90
C ARG A 282 9.88 20.46 6.26
N LEU A 283 10.17 19.63 7.26
CA LEU A 283 9.48 19.72 8.55
C LEU A 283 9.82 21.01 9.29
N THR A 284 11.07 21.47 9.23
CA THR A 284 11.49 22.70 9.92
C THR A 284 10.95 23.98 9.28
N GLU A 285 10.48 23.93 8.03
CA GLU A 285 9.74 25.04 7.40
C GLU A 285 8.29 25.15 7.93
N GLU A 286 7.71 24.04 8.40
CA GLU A 286 6.28 23.96 8.76
C GLU A 286 6.03 23.95 10.28
N ILE A 287 6.92 23.31 11.06
CA ILE A 287 6.77 23.09 12.50
C ILE A 287 8.10 23.25 13.25
N LYS A 288 8.03 23.47 14.57
CA LYS A 288 9.21 23.60 15.42
C LYS A 288 9.69 22.23 15.91
N VAL A 289 10.54 21.59 15.09
CA VAL A 289 11.26 20.38 15.50
C VAL A 289 12.34 20.76 16.51
N VAL A 290 12.29 20.18 17.72
CA VAL A 290 13.27 20.45 18.79
C VAL A 290 14.23 19.30 19.03
N GLU A 291 13.85 18.08 18.63
CA GLU A 291 14.65 16.88 18.84
C GLU A 291 14.40 15.87 17.72
N LEU A 292 15.49 15.30 17.19
CA LEU A 292 15.47 14.14 16.31
C LEU A 292 15.96 12.92 17.09
N VAL A 293 15.15 11.87 17.10
CA VAL A 293 15.54 10.55 17.64
C VAL A 293 15.78 9.61 16.47
N SER A 294 16.94 8.97 16.38
CA SER A 294 17.21 7.96 15.35
C SER A 294 18.07 6.83 15.89
N ASP A 295 18.24 5.78 15.08
CA ASP A 295 19.28 4.78 15.29
C ASP A 295 20.68 5.42 15.34
N ALA A 296 21.65 4.64 15.83
CA ALA A 296 23.04 5.05 16.03
C ALA A 296 23.82 5.26 14.70
N SER A 297 23.27 6.06 13.80
CA SER A 297 23.87 6.46 12.53
C SER A 297 24.80 7.65 12.74
N THR A 298 26.10 7.40 12.66
CA THR A 298 27.14 8.43 12.80
C THR A 298 27.00 9.52 11.74
N SER A 299 26.51 9.15 10.56
CA SER A 299 26.32 10.07 9.43
C SER A 299 25.16 11.04 9.65
N VAL A 300 24.05 10.55 10.24
CA VAL A 300 22.89 11.36 10.63
C VAL A 300 23.25 12.26 11.81
N LYS A 301 23.91 11.71 12.83
CA LYS A 301 24.39 12.52 13.97
C LYS A 301 25.24 13.69 13.52
N ALA A 302 26.25 13.43 12.68
CA ALA A 302 27.13 14.48 12.15
C ALA A 302 26.39 15.52 11.30
N LEU A 303 25.35 15.11 10.55
CA LEU A 303 24.49 16.01 9.80
C LEU A 303 23.75 16.97 10.74
N VAL A 304 23.08 16.44 11.76
CA VAL A 304 22.26 17.22 12.71
C VAL A 304 23.13 18.20 13.48
N GLU A 305 24.24 17.73 14.06
CA GLU A 305 25.16 18.57 14.84
C GLU A 305 25.80 19.70 14.00
N SER A 306 26.00 19.48 12.70
CA SER A 306 26.63 20.48 11.82
C SER A 306 25.66 21.48 11.21
N GLN A 307 24.46 21.06 10.84
CA GLN A 307 23.51 21.86 10.05
C GLN A 307 22.27 22.32 10.84
N TYR A 308 21.87 21.60 11.88
CA TYR A 308 20.63 21.85 12.62
C TYR A 308 20.91 22.09 14.11
N LYS A 309 21.58 23.21 14.40
CA LYS A 309 22.09 23.54 15.75
C LYS A 309 21.03 23.68 16.83
N ASP A 310 19.80 24.00 16.44
CA ASP A 310 18.66 24.17 17.35
C ASP A 310 17.90 22.85 17.59
N ILE A 311 18.30 21.75 16.93
CA ILE A 311 17.71 20.42 17.08
C ILE A 311 18.65 19.54 17.91
N VAL A 312 18.13 18.99 19.00
CA VAL A 312 18.85 17.99 19.79
C VAL A 312 18.85 16.65 19.07
N TYR A 313 20.00 15.99 18.99
CA TYR A 313 20.09 14.62 18.48
C TYR A 313 20.11 13.62 19.62
N SER A 314 19.17 12.66 19.59
CA SER A 314 19.03 11.59 20.56
C SER A 314 19.08 10.22 19.89
N LEU A 315 19.53 9.22 20.64
CA LEU A 315 19.59 7.84 20.17
C LEU A 315 18.30 7.10 20.53
N ASP A 316 17.81 6.26 19.63
CA ASP A 316 16.72 5.33 19.93
C ASP A 316 17.17 4.33 21.01
N VAL A 317 16.48 4.38 22.16
CA VAL A 317 16.72 3.53 23.32
C VAL A 317 16.17 2.13 23.10
N TRP A 318 15.13 1.97 22.27
CA TRP A 318 14.54 0.67 21.98
C TRP A 318 15.57 -0.27 21.36
N ASP A 319 16.30 0.21 20.37
CA ASP A 319 17.27 -0.58 19.64
C ASP A 319 18.48 -0.97 20.50
N LYS A 320 18.91 -0.06 21.36
CA LYS A 320 19.91 -0.34 22.39
C LYS A 320 19.43 -1.39 23.39
N SER A 321 18.18 -1.30 23.84
CA SER A 321 17.57 -2.25 24.78
C SER A 321 17.47 -3.65 24.16
N LYS A 322 17.08 -3.73 22.89
CA LYS A 322 17.02 -4.97 22.10
C LYS A 322 18.40 -5.61 21.95
N SER A 323 19.43 -4.81 21.68
CA SER A 323 20.82 -5.28 21.63
C SER A 323 21.28 -5.85 22.97
N ILE A 324 21.01 -5.13 24.08
CA ILE A 324 21.35 -5.59 25.44
C ILE A 324 20.65 -6.91 25.76
N LYS A 325 19.35 -7.02 25.46
CA LYS A 325 18.57 -8.27 25.66
C LYS A 325 19.18 -9.44 24.89
N LYS A 326 19.59 -9.24 23.63
CA LYS A 326 20.26 -10.28 22.83
C LYS A 326 21.60 -10.69 23.44
N CYS A 327 22.39 -9.75 23.93
CA CYS A 327 23.64 -10.04 24.63
C CYS A 327 23.41 -10.87 25.89
N LEU A 328 22.44 -10.46 26.72
CA LEU A 328 22.10 -11.18 27.95
C LEU A 328 21.60 -12.60 27.67
N ALA A 329 20.73 -12.77 26.66
CA ALA A 329 20.22 -14.09 26.28
C ALA A 329 21.34 -15.05 25.84
N LYS A 330 22.36 -14.57 25.11
CA LYS A 330 23.52 -15.39 24.75
C LYS A 330 24.29 -15.86 25.98
N VAL A 331 24.58 -14.94 26.90
CA VAL A 331 25.30 -15.27 28.15
C VAL A 331 24.54 -16.28 29.01
N CYS A 332 23.20 -16.21 29.04
CA CYS A 332 22.38 -17.15 29.79
C CYS A 332 22.24 -18.54 29.13
N LEU A 333 22.49 -18.69 27.83
CA LEU A 333 22.43 -19.98 27.12
C LEU A 333 23.77 -20.74 27.12
N ASP A 334 24.87 -20.07 27.46
CA ASP A 334 26.21 -20.64 27.55
C ASP A 334 26.51 -21.27 28.94
N HIS A 335 25.49 -21.39 29.82
CA HIS A 335 25.54 -21.99 31.17
C HIS A 335 24.48 -23.07 31.36
#